data_AF-A0A443S3N5-F1
#
_entry.id   AF-A0A443S3N5-F1
#
_cell.length_a   1.000
_cell.length_b   1.000
_cell.length_c   1.000
_cell.angle_alpha   90.00
_cell.angle_beta   90.00
_cell.angle_gamma   90.00
#
_symmetry.space_group_name_H-M   'P 1'
#
loop_
_entity.id
_entity.type
_entity.pdbx_description
1 polymer ?
#
loop_
_entity_poly.entity_id
_entity_poly.type
_entity_poly.pdbx_seq_one_letter_code
_entity_poly.pdbx_strand_id
1 'polypeptide(L)'
;MFTYVSNDYIECTMLFDDNFVDTKRSKQSHCRVVEINKTYLLIAVIVLVVFLIAFICTGLIFIHFKLIQAEESVTENVVTKIEISTASSTTIKDKSSALEMLLASSYFNEQVYSMFSKIYNEDFGHFLFILFGSRNYFIAKPAIQNFTIPYRDHKNFAYFIRSDSNNKMEIWTNQFKTEIGDGLFLIEGFSVTLLEGDDQRLLHRITSKHSKIVLYFCSDGSVVFSDLVIYYKEITIARKDKTVLGILKTLALE
;
A
#
# COMPACT_ATOMS: atom_id res chain seq x y z
N MET A 1 -38.73 13.93 -44.78
CA MET A 1 -39.02 12.61 -44.20
C MET A 1 -38.13 11.61 -44.92
N PHE A 2 -37.25 10.89 -44.22
CA PHE A 2 -36.34 9.92 -44.86
C PHE A 2 -36.94 8.53 -44.74
N THR A 3 -37.25 7.90 -45.87
CA THR A 3 -37.62 6.48 -45.95
C THR A 3 -36.40 5.66 -46.33
N TYR A 4 -36.04 4.70 -45.48
CA TYR A 4 -34.91 3.81 -45.70
C TYR A 4 -35.33 2.70 -46.67
N VAL A 5 -34.70 2.62 -47.85
CA VAL A 5 -34.87 1.50 -48.79
C VAL A 5 -33.49 0.90 -49.06
N SER A 6 -33.28 -0.31 -48.55
CA SER A 6 -32.33 -1.34 -49.00
C SER A 6 -31.00 -0.89 -49.65
N ASN A 7 -29.96 -0.88 -48.81
CA ASN A 7 -28.56 -1.26 -49.00
C ASN A 7 -27.63 -0.76 -50.12
N ASP A 8 -28.01 -0.02 -51.16
CA ASP A 8 -26.93 0.52 -52.04
C ASP A 8 -27.14 1.92 -52.64
N TYR A 9 -28.25 2.62 -52.40
CA TYR A 9 -28.40 4.01 -52.83
C TYR A 9 -29.24 4.85 -51.85
N ILE A 10 -28.78 6.06 -51.54
CA ILE A 10 -29.60 7.10 -50.89
C ILE A 10 -30.26 7.90 -52.01
N GLU A 11 -31.56 7.70 -52.21
CA GLU A 11 -32.35 8.50 -53.14
C GLU A 11 -32.87 9.75 -52.41
N CYS A 12 -32.34 10.92 -52.76
CA CYS A 12 -32.82 12.19 -52.24
C CYS A 12 -34.04 12.66 -53.04
N THR A 13 -35.25 12.36 -52.57
CA THR A 13 -36.46 12.98 -53.11
C THR A 13 -36.61 14.38 -52.50
N MET A 14 -36.34 15.43 -53.27
CA MET A 14 -36.74 16.79 -52.89
C MET A 14 -38.24 16.93 -53.15
N LEU A 15 -39.03 17.12 -52.09
CA LEU A 15 -40.39 17.61 -52.20
C LEU A 15 -40.32 19.09 -52.58
N PHE A 16 -40.65 19.41 -53.82
CA PHE A 16 -40.94 20.78 -54.23
C PHE A 16 -42.42 21.05 -54.00
N ASP A 17 -42.70 22.10 -53.24
CA ASP A 17 -44.02 22.67 -53.04
C ASP A 17 -44.46 23.35 -54.34
N ASP A 18 -45.63 22.99 -54.87
CA ASP A 18 -46.10 23.24 -56.24
C ASP A 18 -46.49 24.70 -56.56
N ASN A 19 -45.87 25.69 -55.93
CA ASN A 19 -46.17 27.09 -56.18
C ASN A 19 -44.88 27.92 -56.35
N PHE A 20 -44.16 27.74 -57.45
CA PHE A 20 -43.37 28.86 -57.97
C PHE A 20 -43.16 28.79 -59.48
N VAL A 21 -43.70 29.82 -60.14
CA VAL A 21 -43.69 30.06 -61.57
C VAL A 21 -42.27 30.36 -62.07
N ASP A 22 -41.81 29.47 -62.95
CA ASP A 22 -41.14 29.74 -64.21
C ASP A 22 -40.19 30.96 -64.28
N THR A 23 -38.89 30.71 -64.12
CA THR A 23 -37.86 31.43 -64.88
C THR A 23 -36.66 30.53 -65.15
N LYS A 24 -36.49 30.21 -66.43
CA LYS A 24 -35.34 29.57 -67.06
C LYS A 24 -33.99 30.07 -66.52
N ARG A 25 -33.22 29.17 -65.92
CA ARG A 25 -31.77 29.06 -66.13
C ARG A 25 -31.30 27.65 -65.78
N SER A 26 -31.15 26.85 -66.83
CA SER A 26 -30.41 25.59 -66.83
C SER A 26 -29.00 25.82 -66.23
N LYS A 27 -28.81 25.39 -64.99
CA LYS A 27 -27.51 25.00 -64.45
C LYS A 27 -27.61 23.51 -64.20
N GLN A 28 -26.97 22.71 -65.05
CA GLN A 28 -26.66 21.33 -64.75
C GLN A 28 -25.83 21.32 -63.46
N SER A 29 -26.48 21.03 -62.34
CA SER A 29 -25.80 20.64 -61.12
C SER A 29 -25.17 19.29 -61.38
N HIS A 30 -23.88 19.29 -61.73
CA HIS A 30 -23.07 18.08 -61.71
C HIS A 30 -23.07 17.52 -60.29
N CYS A 31 -23.94 16.54 -60.06
CA CYS A 31 -23.92 15.72 -58.87
C CYS A 31 -22.63 14.89 -58.92
N ARG A 32 -21.55 15.38 -58.31
CA ARG A 32 -20.34 14.60 -58.11
C ARG A 32 -20.67 13.53 -57.07
N VAL A 33 -20.85 12.30 -57.54
CA VAL A 33 -20.82 11.12 -56.68
C VAL A 33 -19.40 11.03 -56.12
N VAL A 34 -19.22 11.46 -54.87
CA VAL A 34 -17.95 11.31 -54.16
C VAL A 34 -17.86 9.84 -53.77
N GLU A 35 -17.06 9.09 -54.51
CA GLU A 35 -16.78 7.70 -54.21
C GLU A 35 -15.94 7.65 -52.92
N ILE A 36 -16.60 7.36 -51.80
CA ILE A 36 -15.93 7.22 -50.51
C ILE A 36 -15.07 5.96 -50.60
N ASN A 37 -13.75 6.14 -50.65
CA ASN A 37 -12.80 5.03 -50.67
C ASN A 37 -12.97 4.21 -49.38
N LYS A 38 -13.40 2.96 -49.54
CA LYS A 38 -13.72 2.00 -48.47
C LYS A 38 -12.55 1.81 -47.48
N THR A 39 -11.31 2.04 -47.92
CA THR A 39 -10.12 1.99 -47.07
C THR A 39 -10.11 3.09 -46.01
N TYR A 40 -10.46 4.33 -46.38
CA TYR A 40 -10.53 5.43 -45.42
C TYR A 40 -11.70 5.27 -44.44
N LEU A 41 -12.82 4.70 -44.92
CA LEU A 41 -13.95 4.37 -44.05
C LEU A 41 -13.55 3.30 -43.02
N LEU A 42 -12.85 2.24 -43.44
CA LEU A 42 -12.36 1.20 -42.54
C LEU A 42 -11.37 1.74 -41.50
N ILE A 43 -10.42 2.58 -41.93
CA ILE A 43 -9.47 3.23 -41.01
C ILE A 43 -10.21 4.12 -39.99
N ALA A 44 -11.19 4.91 -40.44
CA ALA A 44 -11.98 5.76 -39.54
C ALA A 44 -12.76 4.92 -38.51
N VAL A 45 -13.32 3.78 -38.91
CA VAL A 45 -14.00 2.86 -37.98
C VAL A 45 -13.04 2.26 -36.97
N ILE A 46 -11.85 1.81 -37.40
CA ILE A 46 -10.83 1.26 -36.48
C ILE A 46 -10.40 2.31 -35.47
N VAL A 47 -10.11 3.54 -35.92
CA VAL A 47 -9.74 4.65 -35.03
C VAL A 47 -10.84 4.92 -34.02
N LEU A 48 -12.10 5.00 -34.46
CA LEU A 48 -13.26 5.20 -33.58
C LEU A 48 -13.38 4.10 -32.51
N VAL A 49 -13.19 2.83 -32.89
CA VAL A 49 -13.23 1.69 -31.96
C VAL A 49 -12.10 1.77 -30.93
N VAL A 50 -10.87 2.11 -31.34
CA VAL A 50 -9.74 2.28 -30.42
C VAL A 50 -10.01 3.40 -29.42
N PHE A 51 -10.55 4.54 -29.87
CA PHE A 51 -10.94 5.64 -28.99
C PHE A 51 -12.04 5.23 -28.00
N LEU A 52 -13.05 4.47 -28.45
CA LEU A 52 -14.12 3.99 -27.59
C LEU A 52 -13.59 3.07 -26.49
N ILE A 53 -12.69 2.14 -26.83
CA ILE A 53 -12.06 1.23 -25.86
C ILE A 53 -11.25 2.03 -24.82
N ALA A 54 -10.44 2.99 -25.27
CA ALA A 54 -9.66 3.84 -24.36
C ALA A 54 -10.55 4.66 -23.40
N PHE A 55 -11.69 5.16 -23.90
CA PHE A 55 -12.66 5.88 -23.08
C PHE A 55 -13.34 4.98 -22.03
N ILE A 56 -13.70 3.75 -22.41
CA ILE A 56 -14.28 2.77 -21.47
C ILE A 56 -13.25 2.39 -20.39
N CYS A 57 -12.00 2.13 -20.78
CA CYS A 57 -10.94 1.78 -19.83
C CYS A 57 -10.67 2.91 -18.82
N THR A 58 -10.60 4.16 -19.27
CA THR A 58 -10.40 5.31 -18.35
C THR A 58 -11.61 5.52 -17.43
N GLY A 59 -12.84 5.32 -17.94
CA GLY A 59 -14.06 5.33 -17.13
C GLY A 59 -14.07 4.25 -16.04
N LEU A 60 -13.67 3.03 -16.37
CA LEU A 60 -13.58 1.92 -15.40
C LEU A 60 -12.53 2.18 -14.32
N ILE A 61 -11.36 2.70 -14.69
CA ILE A 61 -10.32 3.09 -13.73
C ILE A 61 -10.84 4.17 -12.77
N PHE A 62 -11.57 5.17 -13.29
CA PHE A 62 -12.15 6.23 -12.47
C PHE A 62 -13.22 5.71 -11.51
N ILE A 63 -14.10 4.80 -11.96
CA ILE A 63 -15.10 4.15 -11.11
C ILE A 63 -14.42 3.34 -10.00
N HIS A 64 -13.38 2.58 -10.34
CA HIS A 64 -12.63 1.79 -9.36
C HIS A 64 -11.95 2.67 -8.32
N PHE A 65 -11.37 3.80 -8.73
CA PHE A 65 -10.78 4.78 -7.82
C PHE A 65 -11.83 5.42 -6.89
N LYS A 66 -13.02 5.72 -7.42
CA LYS A 66 -14.14 6.24 -6.62
C LYS A 66 -14.71 5.23 -5.64
N LEU A 67 -14.74 3.94 -6.00
CA LEU A 67 -15.13 2.85 -5.10
C LEU A 67 -14.15 2.72 -3.92
N ILE A 68 -12.84 2.77 -4.19
CA ILE A 68 -11.80 2.73 -3.15
C ILE A 68 -11.98 3.92 -2.18
N GLN A 69 -12.17 5.14 -2.70
CA GLN A 69 -12.41 6.32 -1.84
C GLN A 69 -13.71 6.21 -1.03
N ALA A 70 -14.75 5.58 -1.59
CA ALA A 70 -16.01 5.38 -0.88
C ALA A 70 -15.85 4.37 0.26
N GLU A 71 -15.12 3.27 0.06
CA GLU A 71 -14.82 2.29 1.11
C GLU A 71 -14.03 2.90 2.28
N GLU A 72 -13.05 3.77 1.98
CA GLU A 72 -12.31 4.52 3.01
C GLU A 72 -13.22 5.45 3.82
N SER A 73 -14.17 6.13 3.17
CA SER A 73 -15.11 7.04 3.85
C SER A 73 -16.19 6.32 4.70
N VAL A 74 -16.55 5.09 4.31
CA VAL A 74 -17.50 4.25 5.07
C VAL A 74 -16.81 3.62 6.28
N THR A 75 -15.54 3.22 6.16
CA THR A 75 -14.77 2.73 7.32
C THR A 75 -14.56 3.84 8.36
N GLU A 76 -14.34 5.08 7.96
CA GLU A 76 -14.20 6.21 8.90
C GLU A 76 -15.51 6.55 9.66
N ASN A 77 -16.67 6.42 9.00
CA ASN A 77 -17.99 6.67 9.61
C ASN A 77 -18.53 5.50 10.45
N VAL A 78 -18.13 4.27 10.17
CA VAL A 78 -18.49 3.11 11.02
C VAL A 78 -17.62 3.08 12.28
N VAL A 79 -16.36 3.49 12.21
CA VAL A 79 -15.45 3.59 13.37
C VAL A 79 -15.92 4.64 14.38
N THR A 80 -16.42 5.79 13.93
CA THR A 80 -16.91 6.86 14.81
C THR A 80 -18.28 6.56 15.45
N LYS A 81 -19.12 5.71 14.85
CA LYS A 81 -20.45 5.38 15.39
C LYS A 81 -20.45 4.24 16.40
N ILE A 82 -19.40 3.41 16.41
CA ILE A 82 -19.21 2.34 17.41
C ILE A 82 -18.62 2.91 18.73
N GLU A 83 -18.09 4.14 18.73
CA GLU A 83 -17.49 4.77 19.91
C GLU A 83 -18.49 5.25 21.00
N ILE A 84 -19.81 5.27 20.75
CA ILE A 84 -20.76 5.91 21.69
C ILE A 84 -21.66 4.92 22.46
N SER A 85 -21.76 3.63 22.07
CA SER A 85 -22.74 2.71 22.70
C SER A 85 -22.17 1.62 23.62
N THR A 86 -20.85 1.52 23.80
CA THR A 86 -20.23 0.47 24.64
C THR A 86 -19.33 0.97 25.76
N ALA A 87 -19.47 2.23 26.17
CA ALA A 87 -18.91 2.73 27.43
C ALA A 87 -19.88 2.50 28.59
N SER A 88 -20.15 1.22 28.91
CA SER A 88 -20.66 0.87 30.23
C SER A 88 -20.15 -0.51 30.63
N SER A 89 -19.28 -0.49 31.63
CA SER A 89 -19.01 -1.60 32.54
C SER A 89 -18.32 -2.84 31.92
N THR A 90 -16.99 -2.81 31.90
CA THR A 90 -16.09 -3.74 32.62
C THR A 90 -14.70 -3.78 31.96
N THR A 91 -13.69 -3.33 32.72
CA THR A 91 -12.27 -3.75 32.64
C THR A 91 -11.70 -4.13 31.25
N ILE A 92 -11.36 -3.13 30.44
CA ILE A 92 -10.63 -3.29 29.17
C ILE A 92 -9.31 -2.53 29.28
N LYS A 93 -8.25 -3.20 29.76
CA LYS A 93 -6.86 -2.77 29.53
C LYS A 93 -6.19 -3.56 28.40
N ASP A 94 -6.76 -4.70 28.01
CA ASP A 94 -6.12 -5.63 27.05
C ASP A 94 -6.63 -5.53 25.60
N LYS A 95 -7.83 -5.00 25.32
CA LYS A 95 -8.33 -4.94 23.92
C LYS A 95 -7.64 -3.87 23.06
N SER A 96 -6.93 -2.92 23.67
CA SER A 96 -6.12 -1.94 22.94
C SER A 96 -4.96 -2.58 22.19
N SER A 97 -4.44 -3.74 22.62
CA SER A 97 -3.34 -4.40 21.92
C SER A 97 -3.81 -5.13 20.66
N ALA A 98 -4.99 -5.76 20.70
CA ALA A 98 -5.56 -6.47 19.55
C ALA A 98 -5.94 -5.50 18.41
N LEU A 99 -6.45 -4.30 18.76
CA LEU A 99 -6.75 -3.25 17.78
C LEU A 99 -5.47 -2.60 17.23
N GLU A 100 -4.46 -2.35 18.08
CA GLU A 100 -3.14 -1.91 17.61
C GLU A 100 -2.42 -2.95 16.74
N MET A 101 -2.66 -4.25 16.99
CA MET A 101 -2.21 -5.37 16.16
C MET A 101 -2.97 -5.46 14.84
N LEU A 102 -4.28 -5.20 14.84
CA LEU A 102 -5.08 -5.12 13.60
C LEU A 102 -4.61 -3.94 12.74
N LEU A 103 -4.25 -2.82 13.36
CA LEU A 103 -3.64 -1.69 12.66
C LEU A 103 -2.23 -2.03 12.16
N ALA A 104 -1.41 -2.73 12.94
CA ALA A 104 -0.12 -3.28 12.48
C ALA A 104 -0.28 -4.26 11.30
N SER A 105 -1.37 -5.03 11.23
CA SER A 105 -1.70 -5.93 10.11
C SER A 105 -1.99 -5.18 8.81
N SER A 106 -2.58 -3.98 8.88
CA SER A 106 -2.81 -3.11 7.71
C SER A 106 -1.52 -2.52 7.14
N TYR A 107 -0.40 -2.56 7.89
CA TYR A 107 0.93 -2.19 7.41
C TYR A 107 1.67 -3.33 6.69
N PHE A 108 1.19 -4.58 6.79
CA PHE A 108 1.77 -5.71 6.05
C PHE A 108 1.20 -5.74 4.62
N ASN A 109 1.82 -4.94 3.74
CA ASN A 109 1.53 -4.91 2.31
C ASN A 109 1.81 -6.28 1.66
N GLU A 110 1.08 -6.62 0.58
CA GLU A 110 1.34 -7.75 -0.32
C GLU A 110 2.81 -7.90 -0.71
N GLN A 111 3.60 -6.81 -0.75
CA GLN A 111 5.04 -6.91 -1.03
C GLN A 111 5.82 -7.68 0.05
N VAL A 112 5.57 -7.39 1.34
CA VAL A 112 6.21 -8.09 2.45
C VAL A 112 5.80 -9.56 2.43
N TYR A 113 4.51 -9.83 2.20
CA TYR A 113 4.01 -11.19 2.00
C TYR A 113 4.62 -11.89 0.78
N SER A 114 4.75 -11.21 -0.36
CA SER A 114 5.36 -11.77 -1.57
C SER A 114 6.84 -12.09 -1.35
N MET A 115 7.50 -11.34 -0.48
CA MET A 115 8.90 -11.57 -0.11
C MET A 115 9.01 -12.77 0.83
N PHE A 116 8.14 -12.86 1.85
CA PHE A 116 8.08 -14.02 2.74
C PHE A 116 7.66 -15.30 2.02
N SER A 117 6.61 -15.28 1.20
CA SER A 117 6.14 -16.44 0.43
C SER A 117 7.13 -16.92 -0.64
N LYS A 118 7.98 -16.03 -1.16
CA LYS A 118 9.07 -16.41 -2.08
C LYS A 118 10.25 -17.05 -1.38
N ILE A 119 10.57 -16.61 -0.16
CA ILE A 119 11.71 -17.14 0.60
C ILE A 119 11.29 -18.41 1.36
N TYR A 120 10.04 -18.46 1.82
CA TYR A 120 9.47 -19.56 2.60
C TYR A 120 8.07 -19.91 2.09
N ASN A 121 7.85 -21.18 1.79
CA ASN A 121 6.58 -21.72 1.29
C ASN A 121 5.54 -21.87 2.43
N GLU A 122 5.50 -20.93 3.38
CA GLU A 122 4.59 -20.96 4.53
C GLU A 122 3.30 -20.17 4.26
N ASP A 123 2.16 -20.77 4.62
CA ASP A 123 0.83 -20.15 4.52
C ASP A 123 0.76 -18.86 5.35
N PHE A 124 0.24 -17.78 4.74
CA PHE A 124 0.03 -16.47 5.37
C PHE A 124 -0.63 -16.54 6.76
N GLY A 125 -1.58 -17.47 6.93
CA GLY A 125 -2.27 -17.68 8.20
C GLY A 125 -1.35 -18.12 9.34
N HIS A 126 -0.29 -18.89 9.06
CA HIS A 126 0.69 -19.32 10.04
C HIS A 126 1.60 -18.17 10.47
N PHE A 127 2.03 -17.35 9.51
CA PHE A 127 2.79 -16.12 9.76
C PHE A 127 2.01 -15.13 10.64
N LEU A 128 0.74 -14.87 10.32
CA LEU A 128 -0.12 -14.02 11.15
C LEU A 128 -0.36 -14.63 12.53
N PHE A 129 -0.52 -15.95 12.64
CA PHE A 129 -0.66 -16.62 13.93
C PHE A 129 0.59 -16.47 14.81
N ILE A 130 1.80 -16.59 14.25
CA ILE A 130 3.06 -16.37 14.99
C ILE A 130 3.18 -14.91 15.41
N LEU A 131 2.89 -13.98 14.50
CA LEU A 131 2.92 -12.54 14.79
C LEU A 131 1.92 -12.14 15.88
N PHE A 132 0.71 -12.70 15.86
CA PHE A 132 -0.36 -12.27 16.75
C PHE A 132 -0.56 -13.14 17.99
N GLY A 133 -0.07 -14.38 17.96
CA GLY A 133 -0.10 -15.30 19.09
C GLY A 133 1.14 -15.21 19.99
N SER A 134 2.24 -14.61 19.52
CA SER A 134 3.46 -14.49 20.31
C SER A 134 3.32 -13.42 21.40
N ARG A 135 3.53 -13.82 22.66
CA ARG A 135 3.52 -12.95 23.85
C ARG A 135 4.79 -12.11 24.02
N ASN A 136 5.60 -12.02 22.97
CA ASN A 136 6.96 -11.51 22.98
C ASN A 136 6.98 -10.01 22.70
N TYR A 137 6.30 -9.27 23.59
CA TYR A 137 6.06 -7.85 23.44
C TYR A 137 6.88 -7.05 24.44
N PHE A 138 7.62 -6.06 23.95
CA PHE A 138 8.48 -5.23 24.77
C PHE A 138 8.24 -3.73 24.54
N ILE A 139 8.35 -2.98 25.63
CA ILE A 139 8.33 -1.52 25.62
C ILE A 139 9.77 -1.04 25.80
N ALA A 140 10.30 -0.33 24.81
CA ALA A 140 11.58 0.34 24.85
C ALA A 140 11.54 1.51 25.84
N LYS A 141 12.60 1.58 26.65
CA LYS A 141 12.84 2.65 27.62
C LYS A 141 14.23 3.25 27.35
N PRO A 142 14.57 4.41 27.92
CA PRO A 142 15.90 5.01 27.75
C PRO A 142 17.04 4.15 28.30
N ALA A 143 16.76 3.32 29.29
CA ALA A 143 17.72 2.35 29.82
C ALA A 143 17.92 1.18 28.85
N ILE A 144 19.14 0.63 28.82
CA ILE A 144 19.46 -0.55 28.02
C ILE A 144 18.69 -1.74 28.57
N GLN A 145 17.94 -2.40 27.69
CA GLN A 145 17.21 -3.63 27.95
C GLN A 145 17.71 -4.72 27.00
N ASN A 146 17.43 -5.98 27.32
CA ASN A 146 17.76 -7.09 26.45
C ASN A 146 16.75 -8.22 26.57
N PHE A 147 16.72 -9.08 25.55
CA PHE A 147 16.06 -10.37 25.56
C PHE A 147 16.85 -11.35 24.70
N THR A 148 16.54 -12.63 24.85
CA THR A 148 17.20 -13.71 24.12
C THR A 148 16.25 -14.32 23.11
N ILE A 149 16.69 -14.43 21.86
CA ILE A 149 16.06 -15.23 20.82
C ILE A 149 16.73 -16.60 20.84
N PRO A 150 16.00 -17.66 21.22
CA PRO A 150 16.56 -19.00 21.22
C PRO A 150 16.78 -19.45 19.77
N TYR A 151 17.97 -19.96 19.46
CA TYR A 151 18.28 -20.55 18.16
C TYR A 151 17.94 -22.04 18.24
N ARG A 152 16.88 -22.46 17.54
CA ARG A 152 16.39 -23.84 17.56
C ARG A 152 16.01 -24.26 16.15
N ASP A 153 16.27 -25.51 15.81
CA ASP A 153 15.92 -26.10 14.51
C ASP A 153 14.43 -25.97 14.19
N HIS A 154 14.13 -25.58 12.95
CA HIS A 154 12.76 -25.47 12.43
C HIS A 154 11.86 -24.61 13.34
N LYS A 155 12.41 -23.55 13.94
CA LYS A 155 11.66 -22.63 14.78
C LYS A 155 11.70 -21.22 14.26
N ASN A 156 10.52 -20.61 14.32
CA ASN A 156 10.28 -19.23 13.98
C ASN A 156 9.88 -18.48 15.26
N PHE A 157 10.47 -17.30 15.47
CA PHE A 157 10.14 -16.45 16.60
C PHE A 157 9.90 -15.03 16.15
N ALA A 158 8.81 -14.43 16.63
CA ALA A 158 8.53 -13.01 16.46
C ALA A 158 8.69 -12.29 17.80
N TYR A 159 9.30 -11.09 17.76
CA TYR A 159 9.43 -10.18 18.88
C TYR A 159 9.03 -8.78 18.44
N PHE A 160 8.16 -8.15 19.21
CA PHE A 160 7.68 -6.80 18.94
C PHE A 160 8.25 -5.83 19.97
N ILE A 161 8.82 -4.73 19.48
CA ILE A 161 9.39 -3.69 20.35
C ILE A 161 8.79 -2.34 19.94
N ARG A 162 8.27 -1.59 20.92
CA ARG A 162 7.79 -0.22 20.70
C ARG A 162 8.30 0.79 21.72
N SER A 163 8.39 2.05 21.33
CA SER A 163 8.52 3.20 22.24
C SER A 163 7.15 3.85 22.45
N ASP A 164 6.72 3.97 23.72
CA ASP A 164 5.48 4.68 24.09
C ASP A 164 5.61 6.20 23.88
N SER A 165 6.83 6.74 23.93
CA SER A 165 7.10 8.15 23.67
C SER A 165 7.20 8.49 22.18
N ASN A 166 6.95 7.51 21.30
CA ASN A 166 7.10 7.62 19.84
C ASN A 166 8.52 8.04 19.39
N ASN A 167 9.55 7.69 20.15
CA ASN A 167 10.94 7.93 19.81
C ASN A 167 11.54 6.76 19.03
N LYS A 168 12.71 7.00 18.42
CA LYS A 168 13.52 5.97 17.77
C LYS A 168 14.20 5.07 18.81
N MET A 169 14.73 3.94 18.37
CA MET A 169 15.39 2.94 19.20
C MET A 169 16.76 2.59 18.63
N GLU A 170 17.73 2.28 19.48
CA GLU A 170 18.96 1.59 19.09
C GLU A 170 18.77 0.09 19.35
N ILE A 171 19.22 -0.75 18.42
CA ILE A 171 19.20 -2.22 18.54
C ILE A 171 20.57 -2.76 18.14
N TRP A 172 21.09 -3.73 18.89
CA TRP A 172 22.34 -4.43 18.57
C TRP A 172 22.42 -5.77 19.28
N THR A 173 23.42 -6.57 18.91
CA THR A 173 23.87 -7.77 19.62
C THR A 173 25.38 -7.70 19.79
N ASN A 174 25.92 -8.44 20.76
CA ASN A 174 27.38 -8.58 20.91
C ASN A 174 27.96 -9.68 19.99
N GLN A 175 27.10 -10.58 19.51
CA GLN A 175 27.46 -11.67 18.61
C GLN A 175 26.30 -11.94 17.65
N PHE A 176 26.60 -12.12 16.38
CA PHE A 176 25.63 -12.48 15.36
C PHE A 176 26.25 -13.53 14.47
N LYS A 177 25.64 -14.71 14.49
CA LYS A 177 26.04 -15.82 13.64
C LYS A 177 24.82 -16.72 13.40
N THR A 178 24.53 -16.93 12.14
CA THR A 178 23.45 -17.80 11.66
C THR A 178 23.96 -18.64 10.51
N GLU A 179 23.29 -19.75 10.21
CA GLU A 179 23.50 -20.46 8.97
C GLU A 179 23.05 -19.60 7.77
N ILE A 180 23.57 -19.86 6.57
CA ILE A 180 23.04 -19.24 5.35
C ILE A 180 21.70 -19.90 5.03
N GLY A 181 20.62 -19.14 5.02
CA GLY A 181 19.24 -19.65 4.95
C GLY A 181 18.45 -19.32 6.21
N ASP A 182 19.13 -19.37 7.36
CA ASP A 182 18.62 -18.87 8.64
C ASP A 182 18.84 -17.37 8.76
N GLY A 183 17.88 -16.66 9.34
CA GLY A 183 17.95 -15.21 9.31
C GLY A 183 17.09 -14.49 10.33
N LEU A 184 17.57 -13.31 10.70
CA LEU A 184 16.83 -12.33 11.47
C LEU A 184 16.35 -11.22 10.53
N PHE A 185 15.04 -11.08 10.42
CA PHE A 185 14.38 -10.00 9.70
C PHE A 185 14.09 -8.86 10.66
N LEU A 186 14.69 -7.70 10.41
CA LEU A 186 14.32 -6.44 11.05
C LEU A 186 13.28 -5.72 10.17
N ILE A 187 12.07 -5.61 10.69
CA ILE A 187 10.93 -5.01 10.00
C ILE A 187 10.58 -3.68 10.67
N GLU A 188 10.60 -2.61 9.89
CA GLU A 188 10.31 -1.24 10.34
C GLU A 188 9.35 -0.55 9.36
N GLY A 189 8.07 -0.46 9.72
CA GLY A 189 7.04 0.03 8.80
C GLY A 189 6.99 -0.86 7.54
N PHE A 190 7.27 -0.28 6.37
CA PHE A 190 7.34 -1.00 5.09
C PHE A 190 8.74 -1.48 4.70
N SER A 191 9.76 -1.19 5.51
CA SER A 191 11.14 -1.62 5.25
C SER A 191 11.41 -2.96 5.92
N VAL A 192 11.96 -3.92 5.16
CA VAL A 192 12.42 -5.22 5.67
C VAL A 192 13.92 -5.36 5.42
N THR A 193 14.67 -5.69 6.46
CA THR A 193 16.12 -5.94 6.37
C THR A 193 16.40 -7.36 6.83
N LEU A 194 16.93 -8.20 5.94
CA LEU A 194 17.44 -9.53 6.28
C LEU A 194 18.88 -9.41 6.80
N LEU A 195 19.16 -10.09 7.92
CA LEU A 195 20.47 -10.28 8.53
C LEU A 195 20.69 -11.80 8.65
N GLU A 196 21.73 -12.33 8.02
CA GLU A 196 22.01 -13.78 7.95
C GLU A 196 23.52 -14.05 7.93
N GLY A 197 23.94 -15.32 8.00
CA GLY A 197 25.36 -15.69 8.05
C GLY A 197 26.14 -15.00 9.19
N ASP A 198 27.26 -14.37 8.83
CA ASP A 198 28.13 -13.59 9.72
C ASP A 198 27.94 -12.07 9.53
N ASP A 199 26.70 -11.60 9.28
CA ASP A 199 26.42 -10.18 9.07
C ASP A 199 26.80 -9.31 10.28
N GLN A 200 27.72 -8.37 10.07
CA GLN A 200 28.28 -7.52 11.11
C GLN A 200 27.40 -6.29 11.45
N ARG A 201 26.34 -6.01 10.68
CA ARG A 201 25.51 -4.79 10.86
C ARG A 201 24.88 -4.71 12.25
N LEU A 202 24.44 -5.84 12.81
CA LEU A 202 23.82 -5.91 14.13
C LEU A 202 24.84 -5.90 15.28
N LEU A 203 26.13 -6.08 14.99
CA LEU A 203 27.20 -5.87 15.98
C LEU A 203 27.45 -4.39 16.26
N HIS A 204 27.00 -3.54 15.34
CA HIS A 204 26.92 -2.10 15.53
C HIS A 204 25.50 -1.70 15.93
N ARG A 205 25.36 -0.55 16.59
CA ARG A 205 24.05 -0.04 16.99
C ARG A 205 23.27 0.45 15.77
N ILE A 206 22.24 -0.28 15.40
CA ILE A 206 21.29 0.13 14.37
C ILE A 206 20.27 1.06 15.01
N THR A 207 20.15 2.28 14.48
CA THR A 207 19.09 3.21 14.88
C THR A 207 17.86 2.99 14.01
N SER A 208 16.74 2.69 14.66
CA SER A 208 15.47 2.47 14.00
C SER A 208 14.99 3.75 13.29
N LYS A 209 14.30 3.56 12.17
CA LYS A 209 13.59 4.65 11.46
C LYS A 209 12.25 4.97 12.13
N HIS A 210 11.65 3.97 12.77
CA HIS A 210 10.33 4.03 13.37
C HIS A 210 10.37 3.75 14.88
N SER A 211 9.31 4.16 15.59
CA SER A 211 9.11 3.91 17.02
C SER A 211 8.58 2.51 17.33
N LYS A 212 8.29 1.72 16.30
CA LYS A 212 7.80 0.34 16.37
C LYS A 212 8.60 -0.49 15.40
N ILE A 213 9.05 -1.65 15.85
CA ILE A 213 9.85 -2.59 15.07
C ILE A 213 9.40 -4.02 15.37
N VAL A 214 9.60 -4.91 14.40
CA VAL A 214 9.46 -6.35 14.58
C VAL A 214 10.78 -7.02 14.25
N LEU A 215 11.20 -7.92 15.12
CA LEU A 215 12.30 -8.83 14.89
C LEU A 215 11.70 -10.22 14.67
N TYR A 216 11.85 -10.76 13.47
CA TYR A 216 11.39 -12.09 13.12
C TYR A 216 12.59 -12.97 12.81
N PHE A 217 12.80 -14.02 13.59
CA PHE A 217 13.86 -14.99 13.40
C PHE A 217 13.28 -16.27 12.79
N CYS A 218 13.94 -16.79 11.77
CA CYS A 218 13.56 -18.01 11.06
C CYS A 218 14.76 -18.94 10.98
N SER A 219 14.54 -20.23 11.25
CA SER A 219 15.56 -21.27 11.10
C SER A 219 15.01 -22.50 10.38
N ASP A 220 15.72 -22.97 9.36
CA ASP A 220 15.34 -24.08 8.48
C ASP A 220 15.89 -25.45 8.92
N GLY A 221 16.77 -25.51 9.92
CA GLY A 221 17.07 -26.69 10.73
C GLY A 221 18.29 -27.54 10.33
N SER A 222 19.25 -27.04 9.54
CA SER A 222 20.49 -27.77 9.25
C SER A 222 21.60 -27.57 10.28
N VAL A 223 21.84 -26.34 10.74
CA VAL A 223 22.92 -26.00 11.68
C VAL A 223 22.46 -24.93 12.67
N VAL A 224 22.51 -25.26 13.97
CA VAL A 224 22.18 -24.33 15.06
C VAL A 224 23.42 -23.70 15.66
N PHE A 225 23.39 -22.38 15.83
CA PHE A 225 24.41 -21.62 16.57
C PHE A 225 23.92 -21.23 17.97
N SER A 226 24.68 -20.36 18.65
CA SER A 226 24.28 -19.83 19.96
C SER A 226 23.05 -18.94 19.86
N ASP A 227 22.24 -18.94 20.92
CA ASP A 227 21.13 -18.01 21.10
C ASP A 227 21.57 -16.54 20.90
N LEU A 228 20.68 -15.74 20.28
CA LEU A 228 20.95 -14.34 19.98
C LEU A 228 20.47 -13.45 21.13
N VAL A 229 21.37 -12.70 21.76
CA VAL A 229 21.02 -11.73 22.81
C VAL A 229 20.87 -10.36 22.18
N ILE A 230 19.62 -9.91 22.05
CA ILE A 230 19.29 -8.61 21.46
C ILE A 230 19.24 -7.57 22.56
N TYR A 231 20.08 -6.54 22.44
CA TYR A 231 20.04 -5.34 23.25
C TYR A 231 19.27 -4.26 22.52
N TYR A 232 18.49 -3.49 23.27
CA TYR A 232 17.74 -2.38 22.73
C TYR A 232 17.56 -1.27 23.77
N LYS A 233 17.42 -0.03 23.29
CA LYS A 233 17.00 1.11 24.11
C LYS A 233 16.32 2.16 23.26
N GLU A 234 15.52 2.99 23.91
CA GLU A 234 14.93 4.19 23.32
C GLU A 234 15.98 5.31 23.23
N ILE A 235 16.00 6.03 22.10
CA ILE A 235 16.81 7.23 21.92
C ILE A 235 15.95 8.43 22.25
N THR A 236 16.24 9.11 23.37
CA THR A 236 15.59 10.39 23.67
C THR A 236 16.08 11.43 22.67
N ILE A 237 15.24 11.75 21.69
CA ILE A 237 15.51 12.89 20.82
C ILE A 237 15.28 14.11 21.69
N ALA A 238 16.36 14.83 22.02
CA ALA A 238 16.24 16.14 22.65
C ALA A 238 15.34 16.97 21.74
N ARG A 239 14.09 17.18 22.16
CA ARG A 239 13.20 18.11 21.48
C ARG A 239 13.93 19.43 21.59
N LYS A 240 14.52 19.90 20.48
CA LYS A 240 14.85 21.31 20.34
C LYS A 240 13.51 22.01 20.49
N ASP A 241 13.23 22.49 21.69
CA ASP A 241 12.05 23.30 21.94
C ASP A 241 12.13 24.48 20.99
N LYS A 242 11.35 24.38 19.91
CA LYS A 242 11.24 25.43 18.90
C LYS A 242 10.79 26.73 19.56
N THR A 243 10.12 26.63 20.72
CA THR A 243 9.75 27.74 21.59
C THR A 243 10.98 28.47 22.14
N VAL A 244 11.98 27.77 22.68
CA VAL A 244 13.20 28.39 23.22
C VAL A 244 14.05 28.96 22.09
N LEU A 245 14.16 28.25 20.96
CA LEU A 245 14.90 28.76 19.80
C LEU A 245 14.18 29.94 19.13
N GLY A 246 12.85 29.97 19.17
CA GLY A 246 12.02 31.08 18.72
C GLY A 246 12.21 32.30 19.61
N ILE A 247 12.09 32.13 20.93
CA ILE A 247 12.31 33.19 21.93
C ILE A 247 13.73 33.75 21.84
N LEU A 248 14.76 32.90 21.73
CA LEU A 248 16.15 33.35 21.58
C LEU A 248 16.40 34.08 20.26
N LYS A 249 15.71 33.71 19.17
CA LYS A 249 15.78 34.45 17.90
C LYS A 249 15.07 35.79 18.00
N THR A 250 13.95 35.88 18.72
CA THR A 250 13.24 37.14 18.95
C THR A 250 14.06 38.08 19.83
N LEU A 251 14.70 37.58 20.88
CA LEU A 251 15.55 38.37 21.78
C LEU A 251 16.89 38.80 21.18
N ALA A 252 17.37 38.15 20.11
CA ALA A 252 18.61 38.51 19.43
C ALA A 252 18.41 39.52 18.28
N LEU A 253 17.17 39.95 18.02
CA LEU A 253 16.79 40.92 16.98
C LEU A 253 16.40 42.29 17.54
N GLU A 254 16.42 42.45 18.87
CA GLU A 254 16.31 43.73 19.59
C GLU A 254 17.69 44.21 20.06
#